data_AF-A0A9W5Y0D1-F1
#
_entry.id   AF-A0A9W5Y0D1-F1
#
_cell.length_a   1.000
_cell.length_b   1.000
_cell.length_c   1.000
_cell.angle_alpha   90.00
_cell.angle_beta   90.00
_cell.angle_gamma   90.00
#
_symmetry.space_group_name_H-M   'P 1'
#
loop_
_entity.id
_entity.type
_entity.pdbx_description
1 polymer ?
#
loop_
_entity_poly.entity_id
_entity_poly.type
_entity_poly.pdbx_seq_one_letter_code
_entity_poly.pdbx_strand_id
1 'polypeptide(L)'
;MIKIKPHHFMDIIKLYGFGIEKFIPDRKYNHNFYLIANEILKDKNVKIEITIGKDDICMPCKYIKNDICQDFITHIQYIKSKDEWNKIIDKRILEYAELQVNQILSAYELCNKLYLIKEKINDIWKEECEENNFKRYTNFCLGAQKYLEF
;
A
#
# COMPACT_ATOMS: atom_id res chain seq x y z
N MET A 1 7.06 15.37 2.05
CA MET A 1 7.52 14.20 1.28
C MET A 1 7.20 12.99 2.13
N ILE A 2 6.61 11.96 1.53
CA ILE A 2 6.13 10.77 2.23
C ILE A 2 6.95 9.58 1.75
N LYS A 3 7.50 8.79 2.66
CA LYS A 3 8.09 7.49 2.38
C LYS A 3 7.03 6.42 2.55
N ILE A 4 6.77 5.61 1.51
CA ILE A 4 5.68 4.62 1.55
C ILE A 4 6.06 3.31 0.87
N LYS A 5 5.57 2.21 1.42
CA LYS A 5 5.54 0.92 0.72
C LYS A 5 4.50 0.95 -0.40
N PRO A 6 4.79 0.44 -1.61
CA PRO A 6 3.85 0.51 -2.72
C PRO A 6 2.53 -0.23 -2.42
N HIS A 7 2.55 -1.36 -1.69
CA HIS A 7 1.29 -1.99 -1.30
C HIS A 7 0.46 -1.15 -0.32
N HIS A 8 1.08 -0.38 0.59
CA HIS A 8 0.35 0.52 1.47
C HIS A 8 -0.31 1.66 0.69
N PHE A 9 0.36 2.17 -0.35
CA PHE A 9 -0.26 3.13 -1.27
C PHE A 9 -1.49 2.51 -1.95
N MET A 10 -1.36 1.29 -2.47
CA MET A 10 -2.49 0.56 -3.05
C MET A 10 -3.61 0.34 -2.04
N ASP A 11 -3.30 0.05 -0.77
CA ASP A 11 -4.30 -0.11 0.29
C ASP A 11 -5.07 1.17 0.57
N ILE A 12 -4.42 2.33 0.57
CA ILE A 12 -5.08 3.65 0.71
C ILE A 12 -6.08 3.84 -0.43
N ILE A 13 -5.63 3.68 -1.68
CA ILE A 13 -6.47 3.85 -2.87
C ILE A 13 -7.62 2.84 -2.90
N LYS A 14 -7.35 1.58 -2.54
CA LYS A 14 -8.38 0.53 -2.40
C LYS A 14 -9.43 0.91 -1.37
N LEU A 15 -9.04 1.39 -0.19
CA LEU A 15 -9.98 1.82 0.84
C LEU A 15 -10.79 3.05 0.42
N TYR A 16 -10.17 3.96 -0.34
CA TYR A 16 -10.86 5.08 -0.96
C TYR A 16 -11.92 4.61 -1.97
N GLY A 17 -11.60 3.63 -2.81
CA GLY A 17 -12.56 3.01 -3.74
C GLY A 17 -13.66 2.20 -3.04
N PHE A 18 -13.39 1.67 -1.85
CA PHE A 18 -14.40 1.06 -0.98
C PHE A 18 -15.34 2.09 -0.32
N GLY A 19 -15.03 3.39 -0.42
CA GLY A 19 -15.86 4.49 0.09
C GLY A 19 -15.31 5.22 1.31
N ILE A 20 -14.07 4.93 1.77
CA ILE A 20 -13.44 5.69 2.86
C ILE A 20 -12.80 6.97 2.30
N GLU A 21 -13.50 8.09 2.43
CA GLU A 21 -13.02 9.39 1.94
C GLU A 21 -12.21 10.17 2.98
N LYS A 22 -12.42 9.87 4.27
CA LYS A 22 -11.70 10.50 5.37
C LYS A 22 -11.27 9.45 6.38
N PHE A 23 -9.96 9.29 6.53
CA PHE A 23 -9.38 8.34 7.46
C PHE A 23 -9.27 8.98 8.85
N ILE A 24 -9.56 8.19 9.89
CA ILE A 24 -9.50 8.62 11.29
C ILE A 24 -8.41 7.85 12.05
N PRO A 25 -7.82 8.44 13.12
CA PRO A 25 -6.77 7.78 13.88
C PRO A 25 -7.16 6.42 14.44
N ASP A 26 -6.29 5.44 14.22
CA ASP A 26 -6.41 4.10 14.81
C ASP A 26 -5.62 4.03 16.11
N ARG A 27 -6.34 4.00 17.23
CA ARG A 27 -5.76 3.94 18.58
C ARG A 27 -5.21 2.56 18.97
N LYS A 28 -5.48 1.49 18.20
CA LYS A 28 -5.09 0.11 18.54
C LYS A 28 -3.65 -0.22 18.13
N TYR A 29 -3.26 0.19 16.94
CA TYR A 29 -1.93 -0.05 16.37
C TYR A 29 -1.01 1.16 16.51
N ASN A 30 -1.58 2.37 16.68
CA ASN A 30 -0.86 3.64 16.73
C ASN A 30 0.00 3.89 15.47
N HIS A 31 -0.46 3.43 14.32
CA HIS A 31 0.14 3.74 13.01
C HIS A 31 -0.46 5.01 12.39
N ASN A 32 0.33 5.70 11.58
CA ASN A 32 -0.02 6.95 10.92
C ASN A 32 -0.86 6.76 9.64
N PHE A 33 -1.50 5.60 9.47
CA PHE A 33 -2.26 5.29 8.25
C PHE A 33 -3.24 6.41 7.90
N TYR A 34 -3.97 6.92 8.89
CA TYR A 34 -4.93 8.00 8.68
C TYR A 34 -4.30 9.31 8.20
N LEU A 35 -3.16 9.68 8.75
CA LEU A 35 -2.46 10.93 8.46
C LEU A 35 -1.97 10.90 7.01
N ILE A 36 -1.25 9.83 6.68
CA ILE A 36 -0.65 9.62 5.36
C ILE A 36 -1.73 9.45 4.29
N ALA A 37 -2.78 8.69 4.56
CA ALA A 37 -3.90 8.52 3.64
C ALA A 37 -4.59 9.85 3.32
N ASN A 38 -4.90 10.66 4.34
CA ASN A 38 -5.53 11.96 4.12
C ASN A 38 -4.61 12.94 3.38
N GLU A 39 -3.28 12.89 3.59
CA GLU A 39 -2.33 13.73 2.86
C GLU A 39 -2.27 13.35 1.37
N ILE A 40 -2.14 12.05 1.07
CA ILE A 40 -2.15 11.52 -0.30
C ILE A 40 -3.46 11.85 -1.03
N LEU A 41 -4.60 11.72 -0.36
CA LEU A 41 -5.91 12.03 -0.94
C LEU A 41 -6.12 13.53 -1.18
N LYS A 42 -5.53 14.38 -0.33
CA LYS A 42 -5.66 15.84 -0.42
C LYS A 42 -4.76 16.46 -1.48
N ASP A 43 -3.51 15.98 -1.59
CA ASP A 43 -2.52 16.55 -2.51
C ASP A 43 -1.93 15.46 -3.42
N LYS A 44 -2.43 15.39 -4.66
CA LYS A 44 -1.93 14.44 -5.65
C LYS A 44 -0.50 14.72 -6.11
N ASN A 45 0.03 15.91 -5.84
CA ASN A 45 1.40 16.31 -6.18
C ASN A 45 2.40 16.03 -5.05
N VAL A 46 1.93 15.57 -3.88
CA VAL A 46 2.82 15.22 -2.77
C VAL A 46 3.88 14.23 -3.26
N LYS A 47 5.14 14.51 -2.91
CA LYS A 47 6.27 13.66 -3.29
C LYS A 47 6.27 12.39 -2.45
N ILE A 48 6.30 11.26 -3.14
CA ILE A 48 6.36 9.90 -2.61
C ILE A 48 7.74 9.31 -2.90
N GLU A 49 8.44 8.88 -1.85
CA GLU A 49 9.65 8.07 -1.94
C GLU A 49 9.30 6.60 -1.71
N ILE A 50 9.67 5.73 -2.64
CA ILE A 50 9.35 4.30 -2.59
C ILE A 50 10.29 3.55 -1.63
N THR A 51 9.72 2.70 -0.77
CA THR A 51 10.47 1.80 0.12
C THR A 51 9.85 0.39 0.18
N ILE A 52 10.64 -0.59 0.62
CA ILE A 52 10.16 -1.93 1.02
C ILE A 52 10.42 -2.21 2.52
N GLY A 53 11.11 -1.29 3.19
CA GLY A 53 11.37 -1.31 4.64
C GLY A 53 10.35 -0.47 5.41
N LYS A 54 10.66 -0.08 6.65
CA LYS A 54 9.81 0.84 7.43
C LYS A 54 9.46 2.10 6.62
N ASP A 55 8.22 2.55 6.77
CA ASP A 55 7.65 3.70 6.07
C ASP A 55 6.87 4.61 7.03
N ASP A 56 6.38 5.75 6.53
CA ASP A 56 5.80 6.80 7.39
C ASP A 56 4.48 6.37 8.04
N ILE A 57 3.79 5.39 7.46
CA ILE A 57 2.62 4.76 8.06
C ILE A 57 3.02 3.98 9.30
N CYS A 58 4.02 3.10 9.20
CA CYS A 58 4.36 2.21 10.30
C CYS A 58 5.33 2.82 11.33
N MET A 59 5.91 3.99 11.10
CA MET A 59 6.85 4.66 12.02
C MET A 59 6.45 4.68 13.51
N PRO A 60 5.22 5.06 13.90
CA PRO A 60 4.80 5.07 15.31
C PRO A 60 4.17 3.75 15.80
N CYS A 61 4.15 2.73 14.93
CA CYS A 61 3.51 1.46 15.24
C CYS A 61 4.29 0.70 16.31
N LYS A 62 3.56 0.20 17.32
CA LYS A 62 4.12 -0.57 18.45
C LYS A 62 4.87 -1.85 18.05
N TYR A 63 4.62 -2.36 16.84
CA TYR A 63 5.23 -3.59 16.33
C TYR A 63 6.58 -3.35 15.63
N ILE A 64 6.97 -2.10 15.38
CA ILE A 64 8.29 -1.79 14.83
C ILE A 64 9.33 -1.88 15.95
N LYS A 65 10.31 -2.79 15.80
CA LYS A 65 11.51 -2.87 16.65
C LYS A 65 12.74 -2.96 15.76
N ASN A 66 13.74 -2.13 16.02
CA ASN A 66 14.97 -2.05 15.22
C ASN A 66 14.68 -1.95 13.71
N ASP A 67 13.73 -1.09 13.34
CA ASP A 67 13.25 -0.85 11.97
C ASP A 67 12.61 -2.05 11.25
N ILE A 68 12.27 -3.13 11.98
CA ILE A 68 11.61 -4.32 11.45
C ILE A 68 10.25 -4.51 12.12
N CYS A 69 9.23 -4.84 11.32
CA CYS A 69 7.92 -5.21 11.85
C CYS A 69 7.97 -6.60 12.48
N GLN A 70 7.67 -6.68 13.78
CA GLN A 70 7.61 -7.94 14.56
C GLN A 70 6.18 -8.51 14.64
N ASP A 71 5.24 -7.95 13.87
CA ASP A 71 3.87 -8.46 13.76
C ASP A 71 3.84 -9.76 12.95
N PHE A 72 2.83 -10.60 13.19
CA PHE A 72 2.71 -11.90 12.55
C PHE A 72 1.40 -12.05 11.77
N ILE A 73 1.45 -12.91 10.76
CA ILE A 73 0.29 -13.30 9.96
C ILE A 73 0.04 -14.81 10.09
N THR A 74 -1.21 -15.21 9.91
CA THR A 74 -1.64 -16.61 10.02
C THR A 74 -2.38 -17.12 8.78
N HIS A 75 -2.69 -16.23 7.83
CA HIS A 75 -3.51 -16.54 6.67
C HIS A 75 -2.69 -16.99 5.46
N ILE A 76 -1.37 -16.80 5.46
CA ILE A 76 -0.48 -17.24 4.39
C ILE A 76 0.29 -18.48 4.83
N GLN A 77 0.19 -19.55 4.03
CA GLN A 77 0.87 -20.80 4.35
C GLN A 77 2.38 -20.61 4.34
N TYR A 78 3.06 -21.15 5.36
CA TYR A 78 4.53 -21.10 5.54
C TYR A 78 5.16 -19.72 5.79
N ILE A 79 4.42 -18.62 5.69
CA ILE A 79 4.91 -17.27 5.99
C ILE A 79 4.25 -16.77 7.28
N LYS A 80 5.05 -16.53 8.31
CA LYS A 80 4.55 -16.02 9.61
C LYS A 80 4.88 -14.56 9.84
N SER A 81 5.96 -14.05 9.25
CA SER A 81 6.39 -12.67 9.44
C SER A 81 5.60 -11.74 8.51
N LYS A 82 4.95 -10.73 9.09
CA LYS A 82 4.28 -9.69 8.31
C LYS A 82 5.28 -8.84 7.52
N ASP A 83 6.47 -8.61 8.08
CA ASP A 83 7.53 -7.89 7.38
C ASP A 83 7.99 -8.62 6.11
N GLU A 84 8.22 -9.93 6.24
CA GLU A 84 8.60 -10.80 5.13
C GLU A 84 7.53 -10.81 4.04
N TRP A 85 6.28 -11.01 4.44
CA TRP A 85 5.15 -11.02 3.52
C TRP A 85 5.00 -9.70 2.75
N ASN A 86 5.03 -8.57 3.47
CA ASN A 86 4.93 -7.26 2.85
C ASN A 86 6.07 -7.01 1.87
N LYS A 87 7.31 -7.42 2.20
CA LYS A 87 8.46 -7.32 1.28
C LYS A 87 8.29 -8.16 0.02
N ILE A 88 7.67 -9.34 0.11
CA ILE A 88 7.38 -10.20 -1.05
C ILE A 88 6.41 -9.49 -1.98
N ILE A 89 5.29 -8.99 -1.44
CA ILE A 89 4.29 -8.24 -2.21
C ILE A 89 4.93 -7.00 -2.84
N ASP A 90 5.65 -6.20 -2.06
CA ASP A 90 6.26 -4.96 -2.55
C ASP A 90 7.23 -5.22 -3.69
N LYS A 91 8.09 -6.24 -3.58
CA LYS A 91 9.02 -6.60 -4.67
C LYS A 91 8.28 -6.92 -5.97
N ARG A 92 7.17 -7.66 -5.91
CA ARG A 92 6.35 -7.97 -7.08
C ARG A 92 5.72 -6.70 -7.68
N ILE A 93 5.21 -5.80 -6.83
CA ILE A 93 4.66 -4.52 -7.30
C ILE A 93 5.75 -3.70 -8.00
N LEU A 94 6.95 -3.60 -7.41
CA LEU A 94 8.07 -2.88 -8.00
C LEU A 94 8.46 -3.44 -9.36
N GLU A 95 8.53 -4.76 -9.48
CA GLU A 95 8.84 -5.46 -10.73
C GLU A 95 7.78 -5.17 -11.80
N TYR A 96 6.50 -5.40 -11.52
CA TYR A 96 5.44 -5.18 -12.51
C TYR A 96 5.27 -3.71 -12.90
N ALA A 97 5.43 -2.76 -11.96
CA ALA A 97 5.24 -1.33 -12.21
C ALA A 97 6.49 -0.61 -12.71
N GLU A 98 7.60 -1.33 -12.88
CA GLU A 98 8.91 -0.78 -13.23
C GLU A 98 9.32 0.37 -12.29
N LEU A 99 9.20 0.11 -10.99
CA LEU A 99 9.55 1.04 -9.92
C LEU A 99 10.84 0.61 -9.23
N GLN A 100 11.56 1.58 -8.67
CA GLN A 100 12.81 1.35 -7.93
C GLN A 100 12.68 1.87 -6.49
N VAL A 101 13.38 1.22 -5.55
CA VAL A 101 13.51 1.75 -4.19
C VAL A 101 14.23 3.10 -4.22
N ASN A 102 13.80 4.03 -3.38
CA ASN A 102 14.24 5.44 -3.34
C ASN A 102 13.85 6.27 -4.57
N GLN A 103 13.09 5.71 -5.52
CA GLN A 103 12.49 6.50 -6.60
C GLN A 103 11.51 7.49 -6.00
N ILE A 104 11.55 8.74 -6.50
CA ILE A 104 10.64 9.80 -6.08
C ILE A 104 9.68 10.11 -7.21
N LEU A 105 8.38 10.04 -6.91
CA LEU A 105 7.27 10.35 -7.82
C LEU A 105 6.26 11.24 -7.10
N SER A 106 5.37 11.91 -7.82
CA SER A 106 4.13 12.40 -7.22
C SER A 106 3.20 11.23 -6.88
N ALA A 107 2.28 11.44 -5.93
CA ALA A 107 1.23 10.47 -5.64
C ALA A 107 0.36 10.15 -6.88
N TYR A 108 0.12 11.15 -7.74
CA TYR A 108 -0.54 10.97 -9.02
C TYR A 108 0.21 10.00 -9.94
N GLU A 109 1.52 10.25 -10.19
CA GLU A 109 2.35 9.40 -11.04
C GLU A 109 2.43 7.97 -10.52
N LEU A 110 2.56 7.81 -9.20
CA LEU A 110 2.56 6.49 -8.56
C LEU A 110 1.22 5.78 -8.75
N CYS A 111 0.10 6.45 -8.50
CA CYS A 111 -1.22 5.86 -8.69
C CYS A 111 -1.45 5.44 -10.14
N ASN A 112 -1.05 6.28 -11.11
CA ASN A 112 -1.15 5.96 -12.53
C ASN A 112 -0.32 4.72 -12.90
N LYS A 113 0.94 4.63 -12.47
CA LYS A 113 1.78 3.44 -12.69
C LYS A 113 1.17 2.18 -12.09
N LEU A 114 0.65 2.26 -10.86
CA LEU A 114 0.01 1.12 -10.21
C LEU A 114 -1.32 0.72 -10.89
N TYR A 115 -2.06 1.68 -11.44
CA TYR A 115 -3.29 1.39 -12.19
C TYR A 115 -3.02 0.67 -13.52
N LEU A 116 -1.91 0.97 -14.19
CA LEU A 116 -1.51 0.28 -15.43
C LEU A 116 -1.26 -1.22 -15.21
N ILE A 117 -0.83 -1.61 -14.01
CA ILE A 117 -0.56 -3.02 -13.66
C ILE A 117 -1.72 -3.71 -12.94
N LYS A 118 -2.92 -3.12 -12.88
CA LYS A 118 -4.07 -3.67 -12.11
C LYS A 118 -4.39 -5.14 -12.42
N GLU A 119 -4.19 -5.58 -13.66
CA GLU A 119 -4.43 -6.97 -14.08
C GLU A 119 -3.44 -7.97 -13.45
N LYS A 120 -2.38 -7.49 -12.80
CA LYS A 120 -1.37 -8.29 -12.08
C LYS A 120 -1.70 -8.51 -10.60
N ILE A 121 -2.84 -8.03 -10.10
CA ILE A 121 -3.21 -8.20 -8.68
C ILE A 121 -3.25 -9.68 -8.26
N ASN A 122 -3.74 -10.58 -9.12
CA ASN A 122 -3.73 -12.02 -8.82
C ASN A 122 -2.30 -12.58 -8.73
N ASP A 123 -1.38 -12.11 -9.57
CA ASP A 123 0.02 -12.56 -9.55
C ASP A 123 0.77 -12.00 -8.32
N ILE A 124 0.50 -10.74 -7.96
CA ILE A 124 1.13 -10.06 -6.82
C ILE A 124 0.72 -10.71 -5.49
N TRP A 125 -0.56 -11.08 -5.34
CA TRP A 125 -1.13 -11.72 -4.15
C TRP A 125 -1.50 -13.19 -4.40
N LYS A 126 -0.68 -13.93 -5.16
CA LYS A 126 -0.99 -15.31 -5.56
C LYS A 126 -1.19 -16.32 -4.41
N GLU A 127 -0.68 -16.01 -3.21
CA GLU A 127 -0.87 -16.82 -2.01
C GLU A 127 -2.20 -16.53 -1.28
N GLU A 128 -2.92 -15.47 -1.66
CA GLU A 128 -4.24 -15.13 -1.13
C GLU A 128 -5.36 -15.84 -1.90
N CYS A 129 -6.54 -15.95 -1.29
CA CYS A 129 -7.69 -16.53 -1.98
C CYS A 129 -8.23 -15.59 -3.08
N GLU A 130 -8.86 -16.20 -4.09
CA GLU A 130 -9.43 -15.48 -5.24
C GLU A 130 -10.43 -14.39 -4.81
N GLU A 131 -11.26 -14.65 -3.80
CA GLU A 131 -12.22 -13.67 -3.29
C GLU A 131 -11.54 -12.41 -2.74
N ASN A 132 -10.46 -12.56 -1.98
CA ASN A 132 -9.69 -11.43 -1.45
C ASN A 132 -9.04 -10.64 -2.58
N ASN A 133 -8.51 -11.33 -3.59
CA ASN A 133 -7.88 -10.69 -4.74
C ASN A 133 -8.89 -9.97 -5.63
N PHE A 134 -10.08 -10.55 -5.82
CA PHE A 134 -11.17 -9.91 -6.55
C PHE A 134 -11.65 -8.62 -5.86
N LYS A 135 -11.82 -8.65 -4.53
CA LYS A 135 -12.14 -7.45 -3.73
C LYS A 135 -11.03 -6.39 -3.83
N ARG A 136 -9.77 -6.82 -3.78
CA ARG A 136 -8.61 -5.93 -3.93
C ARG A 136 -8.59 -5.26 -5.30
N TYR A 137 -8.77 -6.03 -6.38
CA TYR A 137 -8.85 -5.54 -7.75
C TYR A 137 -9.99 -4.52 -7.89
N THR A 138 -11.20 -4.92 -7.53
CA THR A 138 -12.40 -4.09 -7.72
C THR A 138 -12.27 -2.75 -7.00
N ASN A 139 -11.95 -2.78 -5.70
CA ASN A 139 -11.85 -1.57 -4.90
C ASN A 139 -10.63 -0.70 -5.27
N PHE A 140 -9.50 -1.31 -5.63
CA PHE A 140 -8.35 -0.55 -6.11
C PHE A 140 -8.65 0.16 -7.43
N CYS A 141 -9.30 -0.52 -8.38
CA CYS A 141 -9.68 0.07 -9.67
C CYS A 141 -10.64 1.25 -9.48
N LEU A 142 -11.71 1.08 -8.70
CA LEU A 142 -12.65 2.15 -8.38
C LEU A 142 -11.95 3.34 -7.72
N GLY A 143 -11.09 3.05 -6.74
CA GLY A 143 -10.33 4.08 -6.03
C GLY A 143 -9.35 4.83 -6.93
N ALA A 144 -8.62 4.10 -7.79
CA ALA A 144 -7.65 4.68 -8.70
C ALA A 144 -8.32 5.53 -9.77
N GLN A 145 -9.42 5.07 -10.36
CA GLN A 145 -10.21 5.86 -11.31
C GLN A 145 -10.72 7.15 -10.67
N LYS A 146 -11.31 7.06 -9.47
CA LYS A 146 -11.76 8.23 -8.71
C LYS A 146 -10.61 9.17 -8.36
N TYR A 147 -9.45 8.64 -7.98
CA TYR A 147 -8.28 9.44 -7.60
C TYR A 147 -7.61 10.11 -8.79
N LEU A 148 -7.55 9.43 -9.94
CA LEU A 148 -6.95 9.93 -11.18
C LEU A 148 -7.91 10.78 -12.03
N GLU A 149 -9.20 10.84 -11.67
CA GLU A 149 -10.25 11.56 -12.40
C GLU A 149 -10.45 11.04 -13.83
N PHE A 150 -10.42 9.71 -13.99
CA PHE A 150 -10.83 9.03 -15.22
C PHE A 150 -12.34 8.93 -15.37
#